data_AF-A0ABD5DFR2-F1
#
_entry.id   AF-A0ABD5DFR2-F1
#
_cell.length_a   1.000
_cell.length_b   1.000
_cell.length_c   1.000
_cell.angle_alpha   90.00
_cell.angle_beta   90.00
_cell.angle_gamma   90.00
#
_symmetry.space_group_name_H-M   'P 1'
#
loop_
_entity.id
_entity.type
_entity.pdbx_description
1 polymer ?
#
loop_
_entity_poly.entity_id
_entity_poly.type
_entity_poly.pdbx_seq_one_letter_code
_entity_poly.pdbx_strand_id
1 'polypeptide(L)'
;IKTLAHQILEAHFPESIQEELAEEMGFDLLQIRKERDPHFRQQVLRAYNYECAICGFNMRHDNTSVALEAAHIKWKQHGGPCEIPNGLALCAIHHKAFDKGSIGLDE
;
A
#
# COMPACT_ATOMS: atom_id res chain seq x y z
N ILE A 1 -4.27 -1.40 25.92
CA ILE A 1 -4.42 -2.46 24.89
C ILE A 1 -4.63 -1.84 23.51
N LYS A 2 -5.66 -1.01 23.28
CA LYS A 2 -5.88 -0.32 21.98
C LYS A 2 -4.64 0.43 21.46
N THR A 3 -3.94 1.15 22.34
CA THR A 3 -2.69 1.87 22.00
C THR A 3 -1.53 0.95 21.62
N LEU A 4 -1.39 -0.21 22.28
CA LEU A 4 -0.34 -1.19 21.98
C LEU A 4 -0.62 -1.92 20.66
N ALA A 5 -1.86 -2.34 20.44
CA ALA A 5 -2.27 -2.97 19.17
C ALA A 5 -1.96 -2.05 17.98
N HIS A 6 -2.27 -0.76 18.13
CA HIS A 6 -1.95 0.23 17.12
C HIS A 6 -0.45 0.36 16.86
N GLN A 7 0.37 0.45 17.90
CA GLN A 7 1.83 0.52 17.78
C GLN A 7 2.41 -0.70 17.05
N ILE A 8 1.88 -1.90 17.36
CA ILE A 8 2.29 -3.14 16.71
C ILE A 8 1.94 -3.09 15.21
N LEU A 9 0.70 -2.71 14.89
CA LEU A 9 0.24 -2.63 13.50
C LEU A 9 1.06 -1.64 12.67
N GLU A 10 1.32 -0.44 13.21
CA GLU A 10 2.14 0.56 12.51
C GLU A 10 3.58 0.12 12.32
N ALA A 11 4.17 -0.53 13.32
CA ALA A 11 5.58 -0.89 13.33
C ALA A 11 5.90 -2.09 12.43
N HIS A 12 4.92 -2.97 12.17
CA HIS A 12 5.18 -4.27 11.56
C HIS A 12 4.40 -4.56 10.28
N PHE A 13 3.33 -3.82 9.98
CA PHE A 13 2.47 -4.11 8.83
C PHE A 13 2.26 -2.88 7.93
N PRO A 14 2.15 -3.05 6.61
CA PRO A 14 1.83 -1.98 5.69
C PRO A 14 0.38 -1.50 5.90
N GLU A 15 0.14 -0.22 5.66
CA GLU A 15 -1.16 0.43 5.88
C GLU A 15 -2.34 -0.26 5.18
N SER A 16 -2.11 -0.86 4.02
CA SER A 16 -3.12 -1.54 3.19
C SER A 16 -3.84 -2.71 3.87
N ILE A 17 -3.23 -3.29 4.93
CA ILE A 17 -3.77 -4.44 5.66
C ILE A 17 -4.03 -4.14 7.15
N GLN A 18 -3.65 -2.97 7.65
CA GLN A 18 -3.77 -2.66 9.09
C GLN A 18 -5.22 -2.63 9.57
N GLU A 19 -6.12 -2.02 8.80
CA GLU A 19 -7.56 -1.93 9.15
C GLU A 19 -8.19 -3.32 9.24
N GLU A 20 -7.90 -4.17 8.26
CA GLU A 20 -8.42 -5.54 8.21
C GLU A 20 -7.88 -6.41 9.36
N LEU A 21 -6.58 -6.30 9.67
CA LEU A 21 -5.99 -7.00 10.82
C LEU A 21 -6.55 -6.50 12.16
N ALA A 22 -6.86 -5.21 12.26
CA ALA A 22 -7.47 -4.64 13.46
C ALA A 22 -8.89 -5.19 13.67
N GLU A 23 -9.69 -5.23 12.61
CA GLU A 23 -11.04 -5.80 12.62
C GLU A 23 -11.03 -7.28 13.02
N GLU A 24 -10.15 -8.09 12.40
CA GLU A 24 -10.03 -9.52 12.68
C GLU A 24 -9.67 -9.78 14.16
N MET A 25 -8.84 -8.93 14.74
CA MET A 25 -8.41 -9.01 16.14
C MET A 25 -9.37 -8.34 17.12
N GLY A 26 -10.49 -7.77 16.65
CA GLY A 26 -11.49 -7.09 17.49
C GLY A 26 -11.01 -5.77 18.08
N PHE A 27 -10.03 -5.12 17.46
CA PHE A 27 -9.54 -3.80 17.85
C PHE A 27 -10.29 -2.70 17.11
N ASP A 28 -11.07 -1.92 17.87
CA ASP A 28 -11.67 -0.68 17.38
C ASP A 28 -10.62 0.44 17.35
N LEU A 29 -9.95 0.56 16.20
CA LEU A 29 -8.95 1.58 15.88
C LEU A 29 -9.61 2.75 15.14
N LEU A 30 -10.34 3.57 15.90
CA LEU A 30 -10.81 4.85 15.38
C LEU A 30 -9.63 5.75 15.07
N GLN A 31 -9.47 6.06 13.78
CA GLN A 31 -8.50 6.99 13.21
C GLN A 31 -7.07 6.47 13.32
N ILE A 32 -6.44 6.26 12.16
CA ILE A 32 -5.16 6.87 11.78
C ILE A 32 -4.91 6.43 10.34
N ARG A 33 -5.40 7.22 9.39
CA ARG A 33 -4.81 7.24 8.05
C ARG A 33 -3.55 8.09 8.17
N LYS A 34 -2.40 7.44 8.10
CA LYS A 34 -1.13 8.14 8.08
C LYS A 34 -0.96 8.75 6.70
N GLU A 35 -0.51 10.00 6.64
CA GLU A 35 -0.25 10.64 5.37
C GLU A 35 0.87 9.91 4.64
N ARG A 36 0.54 9.26 3.52
CA ARG A 36 1.54 8.68 2.62
C ARG A 36 2.34 9.77 1.97
N ASP A 37 3.60 9.48 1.65
CA ASP A 37 4.42 10.38 0.85
C ASP A 37 3.77 10.56 -0.53
N PRO A 38 3.23 11.76 -0.83
CA PRO A 38 2.54 11.99 -2.09
C PRO A 38 3.52 11.97 -3.27
N HIS A 39 4.80 12.27 -3.04
CA HIS A 39 5.82 12.31 -4.07
C HIS A 39 6.20 10.91 -4.53
N PHE A 40 6.45 9.98 -3.60
CA PHE A 40 6.70 8.57 -3.92
C PHE A 40 5.57 8.00 -4.78
N ARG A 41 4.32 8.22 -4.34
CA ARG A 41 3.14 7.79 -5.07
C ARG A 41 3.12 8.34 -6.49
N GLN A 42 3.33 9.66 -6.65
CA GLN A 42 3.30 10.31 -7.95
C GLN A 42 4.39 9.77 -8.88
N GLN A 43 5.62 9.60 -8.38
CA GLN A 43 6.74 9.07 -9.16
C GLN A 43 6.48 7.65 -9.64
N VAL A 44 6.03 6.75 -8.74
CA VAL A 44 5.73 5.35 -9.08
C VAL A 44 4.61 5.28 -10.09
N LEU A 45 3.46 5.94 -9.85
CA LEU A 45 2.36 5.89 -10.81
C LEU A 45 2.76 6.41 -12.20
N ARG A 46 3.57 7.47 -12.25
CA ARG A 46 4.09 8.00 -13.52
C ARG A 46 5.01 7.00 -14.23
N ALA A 47 5.88 6.31 -13.51
CA ALA A 47 6.79 5.32 -14.07
C ALA A 47 6.05 4.14 -14.74
N TYR A 48 4.86 3.80 -14.24
CA TYR A 48 4.00 2.73 -14.77
C TYR A 48 2.86 3.26 -15.66
N ASN A 49 2.96 4.48 -16.22
CA ASN A 49 1.93 5.09 -17.06
C ASN A 49 0.51 5.13 -16.44
N TYR A 50 0.42 5.16 -15.12
CA TYR A 50 -0.83 5.11 -14.36
C TYR A 50 -1.65 3.83 -14.61
N GLU A 51 -0.97 2.71 -14.80
CA GLU A 51 -1.59 1.40 -14.98
C GLU A 51 -1.10 0.43 -13.90
N CYS A 52 -1.96 -0.52 -13.53
CA CYS A 52 -1.54 -1.62 -12.67
C CYS A 52 -0.52 -2.49 -13.40
N ALA A 53 0.65 -2.69 -12.79
CA ALA A 53 1.73 -3.52 -13.32
C ALA A 53 1.33 -4.99 -13.57
N ILE A 54 0.24 -5.47 -12.94
CA ILE A 54 -0.20 -6.86 -13.02
C ILE A 54 -1.34 -7.05 -14.04
N CYS A 55 -2.38 -6.21 -13.99
CA CYS A 55 -3.56 -6.40 -14.84
C CYS A 55 -3.86 -5.26 -15.83
N GLY A 56 -3.01 -4.23 -15.88
CA GLY A 56 -3.24 -3.06 -16.75
C GLY A 56 -4.42 -2.18 -16.33
N PHE A 57 -5.02 -2.40 -15.16
CA PHE A 57 -6.12 -1.57 -14.68
C PHE A 57 -5.69 -0.10 -14.60
N ASN A 58 -6.44 0.77 -15.28
CA ASN A 58 -6.25 2.20 -15.34
C ASN A 58 -7.63 2.87 -15.30
N MET A 59 -7.96 3.48 -14.15
CA MET A 59 -9.19 4.25 -14.00
C MET A 59 -8.83 5.67 -13.58
N ARG A 60 -9.40 6.64 -14.29
CA ARG A 60 -9.22 8.07 -14.02
C ARG A 60 -10.57 8.75 -13.88
N HIS A 61 -10.64 9.63 -12.89
CA HIS A 61 -11.72 10.59 -12.74
C HIS A 61 -11.09 11.98 -12.72
N ASP A 62 -11.40 12.77 -13.74
CA ASP A 62 -10.71 14.02 -14.06
C ASP A 62 -9.18 13.82 -14.12
N ASN A 63 -8.44 14.55 -13.29
CA ASN A 63 -6.99 14.51 -13.22
C ASN A 63 -6.46 13.55 -12.13
N THR A 64 -7.32 12.66 -11.60
CA THR A 64 -6.98 11.77 -10.47
C THR A 64 -7.16 10.32 -10.86
N SER A 65 -6.13 9.50 -10.60
CA SER A 65 -6.25 8.04 -10.71
C SER A 65 -7.05 7.46 -9.55
N VAL A 66 -8.05 6.64 -9.87
CA VAL A 66 -8.93 5.96 -8.92
C VAL A 66 -8.48 4.52 -8.74
N ALA A 67 -8.49 4.04 -7.48
CA ALA A 67 -8.18 2.65 -7.13
C ALA A 67 -6.81 2.13 -7.62
N LEU A 68 -5.87 3.03 -7.88
CA LEU A 68 -4.49 2.72 -8.25
C LEU A 68 -3.56 3.24 -7.15
N GLU A 69 -2.63 2.43 -6.68
CA GLU A 69 -1.84 2.64 -5.47
C GLU A 69 -0.35 2.41 -5.77
N ALA A 70 0.52 3.03 -4.97
CA ALA A 70 1.95 2.75 -5.00
C ALA A 70 2.25 1.79 -3.83
N ALA A 71 2.58 0.56 -4.17
CA ALA A 71 2.99 -0.49 -3.24
C ALA A 71 4.52 -0.46 -3.10
N HIS A 72 5.02 -0.70 -1.89
CA HIS A 72 6.45 -0.88 -1.69
C HIS A 72 6.81 -2.36 -1.86
N ILE A 73 7.86 -2.68 -2.62
CA ILE A 73 8.38 -4.04 -2.74
C ILE A 73 8.91 -4.49 -1.37
N LYS A 74 9.82 -3.71 -0.80
CA LYS A 74 10.23 -3.82 0.60
C LYS A 74 9.43 -2.83 1.43
N TRP A 75 8.68 -3.31 2.43
CA TRP A 75 7.86 -2.45 3.28
C TRP A 75 8.67 -1.39 4.00
N LYS A 76 8.06 -0.20 4.16
CA LYS A 76 8.63 0.94 4.87
C LYS A 76 8.95 0.60 6.33
N GLN A 77 8.09 -0.17 6.98
CA GLN A 77 8.25 -0.71 8.34
C GLN A 77 9.57 -1.50 8.51
N HIS A 78 10.06 -2.09 7.42
CA HIS A 78 11.31 -2.87 7.40
C HIS A 78 12.45 -2.14 6.67
N GLY A 79 12.37 -0.82 6.55
CA GLY A 79 13.43 0.00 5.95
C GLY A 79 13.49 -0.11 4.42
N GLY A 80 12.33 -0.21 3.76
CA GLY A 80 12.21 -0.01 2.32
C GLY A 80 12.26 1.47 1.93
N PRO A 81 13.04 1.86 0.90
CA PRO A 81 13.14 3.25 0.48
C PRO A 81 11.90 3.71 -0.30
N CYS A 82 11.58 5.00 -0.22
CA CYS A 82 10.53 5.65 -1.01
C CYS A 82 11.07 6.06 -2.39
N GLU A 83 11.53 5.09 -3.19
CA GLU A 83 12.14 5.32 -4.51
C GLU A 83 11.53 4.42 -5.58
N ILE A 84 11.52 4.86 -6.85
CA ILE A 84 10.90 4.13 -7.98
C ILE A 84 11.32 2.65 -8.04
N PRO A 85 12.61 2.26 -7.88
CA PRO A 85 13.00 0.86 -7.93
C PRO A 85 12.39 -0.03 -6.84
N ASN A 86 11.91 0.55 -5.74
CA ASN A 86 11.20 -0.14 -4.66
C ASN A 86 9.68 0.02 -4.76
N GLY A 87 9.16 0.56 -5.87
CA GLY A 87 7.75 0.88 -6.05
C GLY A 87 7.08 0.10 -7.17
N LEU A 88 5.87 -0.39 -6.90
CA LEU A 88 4.97 -0.98 -7.89
C LEU A 88 3.68 -0.16 -7.97
N ALA A 89 3.22 0.17 -9.18
CA ALA A 89 1.88 0.70 -9.38
C ALA A 89 0.89 -0.47 -9.44
N LEU A 90 0.02 -0.62 -8.45
CA LEU A 90 -0.92 -1.73 -8.33
C LEU A 90 -2.35 -1.22 -8.15
N CYS A 91 -3.34 -1.89 -8.73
CA CYS A 91 -4.73 -1.61 -8.35
C CYS A 91 -4.97 -2.05 -6.90
N ALA A 92 -6.00 -1.51 -6.26
CA ALA A 92 -6.30 -1.80 -4.84
C ALA A 92 -6.36 -3.31 -4.52
N ILE A 93 -6.86 -4.12 -5.46
CA ILE A 93 -6.94 -5.58 -5.33
C ILE A 93 -5.55 -6.20 -5.31
N HIS A 94 -4.72 -5.91 -6.31
CA HIS A 94 -3.39 -6.49 -6.42
C HIS A 94 -2.43 -5.97 -5.36
N HIS A 95 -2.57 -4.71 -4.93
CA HIS A 95 -1.79 -4.17 -3.82
C HIS A 95 -2.06 -4.92 -2.52
N LYS A 96 -3.34 -5.15 -2.19
CA LYS A 96 -3.72 -5.94 -1.03
C LYS A 96 -3.26 -7.39 -1.14
N ALA A 97 -3.41 -8.02 -2.32
CA ALA A 97 -2.93 -9.38 -2.55
C ALA A 97 -1.41 -9.50 -2.37
N PHE A 98 -0.65 -8.49 -2.82
CA PHE A 98 0.80 -8.43 -2.67
C PHE A 98 1.20 -8.29 -1.20
N ASP A 99 0.60 -7.34 -0.47
CA ASP A 99 0.91 -7.13 0.95
C ASP A 99 0.45 -8.28 1.86
N LYS A 100 -0.53 -9.08 1.41
CA LYS A 100 -0.89 -10.34 2.08
C LYS A 100 0.01 -11.51 1.73
N GLY A 101 0.95 -11.34 0.79
CA GLY A 101 1.79 -12.43 0.28
C GLY A 101 1.03 -13.46 -0.55
N SER A 102 -0.19 -13.16 -1.01
CA SER A 102 -0.94 -14.03 -1.93
C SER A 102 -0.35 -14.03 -3.34
N ILE A 103 0.37 -12.97 -3.69
CA ILE A 103 1.16 -12.84 -4.92
C ILE A 103 2.52 -12.23 -4.57
N GLY A 104 3.54 -12.48 -5.40
CA GLY A 104 4.90 -12.00 -5.18
C GLY A 104 5.67 -11.79 -6.48
N LEU A 105 6.93 -11.37 -6.38
CA LEU A 105 7.86 -11.26 -7.50
C LEU A 105 8.74 -12.52 -7.56
N ASP A 106 9.05 -12.97 -8.77
CA ASP A 106 10.08 -13.96 -9.05
C ASP A 106 11.46 -13.29 -9.31
N GLU A 107 12.47 -14.10 -9.60
CA GLU A 107 13.85 -13.65 -9.89
C GLU A 107 14.02 -13.04 -11.29
#